data_AF-A0A078HJ29-F1
#
_entry.id   AF-A0A078HJ29-F1
#
_cell.length_a   1.000
_cell.length_b   1.000
_cell.length_c   1.000
_cell.angle_alpha   90.00
_cell.angle_beta   90.00
_cell.angle_gamma   90.00
#
_symmetry.space_group_name_H-M   'P 1'
#
loop_
_entity.id
_entity.type
_entity.pdbx_description
1 polymer ?
#
loop_
_entity_poly.entity_id
_entity_poly.type
_entity_poly.pdbx_seq_one_letter_code
_entity_poly.pdbx_strand_id
1 'polypeptide(L)'
;MFHPTIWCDSDDYRADVEVVDPKKCLEESCKPKCVKPLLEYQACVKRVQGDESGHKHCTGQYFDYWQCVDKCVGPKLFAELKW
;
A
#
# COMPACT_ATOMS: atom_id res chain seq x y z
N MET A 1 -0.86 17.66 -10.24
CA MET A 1 -1.86 18.74 -10.18
C MET A 1 -3.20 18.18 -10.65
N PHE A 2 -4.26 18.40 -9.86
CA PHE A 2 -5.70 18.16 -10.09
C PHE A 2 -6.21 16.71 -10.27
N HIS A 3 -6.97 16.24 -9.25
CA HIS A 3 -7.87 15.08 -9.26
C HIS A 3 -9.10 15.33 -10.15
N PRO A 4 -9.67 14.29 -10.78
CA PRO A 4 -11.00 13.85 -10.34
C PRO A 4 -11.24 12.32 -10.48
N THR A 5 -11.73 11.68 -9.40
CA THR A 5 -12.37 10.35 -9.34
C THR A 5 -11.64 9.16 -10.03
N ILE A 6 -10.86 8.43 -9.24
CA ILE A 6 -10.45 7.02 -9.44
C ILE A 6 -9.66 6.73 -10.73
N TRP A 7 -8.34 6.95 -10.66
CA TRP A 7 -7.34 6.45 -11.62
C TRP A 7 -6.08 6.11 -10.82
N CYS A 8 -5.95 4.86 -10.34
CA CYS A 8 -4.82 4.45 -9.47
C CYS A 8 -3.84 3.55 -10.22
N ASP A 9 -3.41 4.07 -11.39
CA ASP A 9 -2.47 3.54 -12.38
C ASP A 9 -3.14 2.81 -13.56
N SER A 10 -3.31 3.57 -14.65
CA SER A 10 -3.76 3.13 -15.98
C SER A 10 -2.66 2.38 -16.73
N ASP A 11 -2.90 1.11 -17.06
CA ASP A 11 -2.32 0.44 -18.23
C ASP A 11 -3.17 -0.81 -18.60
N ASP A 12 -4.40 -0.61 -19.09
CA ASP A 12 -4.96 -1.47 -20.16
C ASP A 12 -6.05 -0.72 -20.93
N TYR A 13 -5.90 -0.65 -22.24
CA TYR A 13 -6.73 0.11 -23.17
C TYR A 13 -7.75 -0.85 -23.80
N ARG A 14 -8.86 -1.19 -23.11
CA ARG A 14 -10.00 -1.89 -23.73
C ARG A 14 -11.35 -1.55 -23.10
N ALA A 15 -12.34 -1.35 -23.96
CA ALA A 15 -13.70 -0.96 -23.63
C ALA A 15 -14.47 -2.07 -22.87
N ASP A 16 -14.48 -1.99 -21.55
CA ASP A 16 -15.46 -2.47 -20.56
C ASP A 16 -15.07 -1.79 -19.24
N VAL A 17 -15.98 -1.17 -18.48
CA VAL A 17 -15.60 -0.35 -17.30
C VAL A 17 -15.00 -1.25 -16.21
N GLU A 18 -13.67 -1.33 -16.12
CA GLU A 18 -12.99 -2.05 -15.04
C GLU A 18 -13.37 -1.45 -13.70
N VAL A 19 -13.92 -2.29 -12.81
CA VAL A 19 -14.16 -1.92 -11.42
C VAL A 19 -12.79 -1.74 -10.75
N VAL A 20 -12.42 -0.49 -10.48
CA VAL A 20 -11.19 -0.18 -9.75
C VAL A 20 -11.37 -0.54 -8.28
N ASP A 21 -10.41 -1.27 -7.70
CA ASP A 21 -10.39 -1.59 -6.27
C ASP A 21 -10.20 -0.31 -5.42
N PRO A 22 -11.23 0.13 -4.66
CA PRO A 22 -11.14 1.32 -3.84
C PRO A 22 -10.07 1.21 -2.75
N LYS A 23 -9.78 -0.01 -2.27
CA LYS A 23 -8.74 -0.25 -1.26
C LYS A 23 -7.38 0.14 -1.79
N LYS A 24 -7.00 -0.34 -2.98
CA LYS A 24 -5.72 -0.01 -3.61
C LYS A 24 -5.53 1.51 -3.77
N CYS A 25 -6.56 2.21 -4.22
CA CYS A 25 -6.54 3.67 -4.33
C CYS A 25 -6.31 4.38 -2.98
N LEU A 26 -7.01 3.93 -1.94
CA LEU A 26 -6.86 4.50 -0.61
C LEU A 26 -5.48 4.19 -0.03
N GLU A 27 -4.95 2.99 -0.25
CA GLU A 27 -3.59 2.61 0.13
C GLU A 27 -2.55 3.54 -0.50
N GLU A 28 -2.58 3.75 -1.82
CA GLU A 28 -1.64 4.68 -2.50
C GLU A 28 -1.70 6.10 -1.93
N SER A 29 -2.91 6.60 -1.63
CA SER A 29 -3.07 7.91 -0.99
C SER A 29 -2.53 7.98 0.45
N CYS A 30 -2.43 6.83 1.12
CA CYS A 30 -1.98 6.69 2.50
C CYS A 30 -0.47 6.40 2.62
N LYS A 31 0.16 5.77 1.62
CA LYS A 31 1.62 5.46 1.65
C LYS A 31 2.51 6.68 1.94
N PRO A 32 2.30 7.88 1.35
CA PRO A 32 3.12 9.06 1.65
C PRO A 32 3.02 9.56 3.10
N LYS A 33 2.01 9.11 3.87
CA LYS A 33 1.85 9.45 5.30
C LYS A 33 2.59 8.49 6.22
N CYS A 34 3.04 7.35 5.69
CA CYS A 34 3.67 6.25 6.42
C CYS A 34 5.16 6.08 6.03
N VAL A 35 5.82 7.18 5.64
CA VAL A 35 7.21 7.15 5.13
C VAL A 35 8.21 6.64 6.17
N LYS A 36 8.06 7.01 7.45
CA LYS A 36 8.98 6.56 8.50
C LYS A 36 9.05 5.02 8.61
N PRO A 37 7.94 4.30 8.87
CA PRO A 37 7.99 2.84 8.95
C PRO A 37 8.33 2.19 7.60
N LEU A 38 8.03 2.85 6.46
CA LEU A 38 8.50 2.39 5.14
C LEU A 38 10.04 2.40 5.05
N LEU A 39 10.70 3.47 5.50
CA LEU A 39 12.16 3.56 5.50
C LEU A 39 12.79 2.51 6.43
N GLU A 40 12.17 2.24 7.59
CA GLU A 40 12.61 1.20 8.53
C GLU A 40 12.48 -0.20 7.91
N TYR A 41 11.37 -0.48 7.22
CA TYR A 41 11.18 -1.70 6.44
C TYR A 41 12.21 -1.84 5.32
N GLN A 42 12.46 -0.79 4.52
CA GLN A 42 13.48 -0.80 3.46
C GLN A 42 14.90 -1.02 4.01
N ALA A 43 15.23 -0.43 5.16
CA ALA A 43 16.49 -0.69 5.83
C ALA A 43 16.60 -2.16 6.27
N CYS A 44 15.51 -2.75 6.76
CA CYS A 44 15.47 -4.18 7.06
C CYS A 44 15.68 -5.04 5.80
N VAL A 45 15.00 -4.74 4.69
CA VAL A 45 15.13 -5.47 3.42
C VAL A 45 16.60 -5.49 2.96
N LYS A 46 17.29 -4.34 3.01
CA LYS A 46 18.73 -4.26 2.70
C LYS A 46 19.59 -5.09 3.65
N ARG A 47 19.26 -5.12 4.95
CA ARG A 47 19.99 -5.91 5.96
C ARG A 47 19.87 -7.42 5.74
N VAL A 48 18.71 -7.89 5.25
CA VAL A 48 18.49 -9.32 4.98
C VAL A 48 18.87 -9.74 3.56
N GLN A 49 19.22 -8.78 2.70
CA GLN A 49 19.69 -9.05 1.34
C GLN A 49 20.96 -9.93 1.39
N GLY A 50 20.90 -11.11 0.77
CA GLY A 50 22.00 -12.09 0.78
C GLY A 50 22.01 -13.05 1.98
N ASP A 51 20.97 -13.06 2.80
CA ASP A 51 20.81 -14.13 3.80
C ASP A 51 20.30 -15.43 3.15
N GLU A 52 21.14 -16.46 3.13
CA GLU A 52 20.80 -17.79 2.62
C GLU A 52 20.27 -18.72 3.72
N SER A 53 20.37 -18.32 4.99
CA SER A 53 19.92 -19.14 6.12
C SER A 53 18.40 -19.22 6.26
N GLY A 54 17.68 -18.25 5.67
CA GLY A 54 16.23 -18.10 5.84
C GLY A 54 15.79 -17.65 7.24
N HIS A 55 16.72 -17.36 8.15
CA HIS A 55 16.41 -16.98 9.52
C HIS A 55 16.18 -15.48 9.71
N LYS A 56 16.74 -14.61 8.86
CA LYS A 56 16.47 -13.17 8.95
C LYS A 56 15.17 -12.84 8.23
N HIS A 57 14.29 -12.14 8.92
CA HIS A 57 13.02 -11.68 8.34
C HIS A 57 12.70 -10.24 8.75
N CYS A 58 11.85 -9.59 7.94
CA CYS A 58 11.39 -8.21 8.14
C CYS A 58 9.92 -8.12 8.56
N THR A 59 9.34 -9.23 9.02
CA THR A 59 7.90 -9.33 9.34
C THR A 59 7.44 -8.27 10.34
N GLY A 60 8.25 -7.94 11.35
CA GLY A 60 7.94 -6.88 12.31
C GLY A 60 7.81 -5.51 11.64
N GLN A 61 8.86 -5.08 10.92
CA GLN A 61 8.85 -3.79 10.21
C GLN A 61 7.79 -3.75 9.10
N TYR A 62 7.51 -4.88 8.46
CA TYR A 62 6.42 -5.02 7.50
C TYR A 62 5.06 -4.75 8.16
N PHE A 63 4.81 -5.35 9.33
CA PHE A 63 3.58 -5.10 10.10
C PHE A 63 3.50 -3.67 10.61
N ASP A 64 4.59 -3.05 11.04
CA ASP A 64 4.60 -1.64 11.45
C ASP A 64 4.21 -0.70 10.29
N TYR A 65 4.76 -0.95 9.09
CA TYR A 65 4.42 -0.20 7.89
C TYR A 65 2.96 -0.38 7.49
N TRP A 66 2.50 -1.62 7.36
CA TRP A 66 1.12 -1.89 6.96
C TRP A 66 0.10 -1.47 8.01
N GLN A 67 0.41 -1.59 9.30
CA GLN A 67 -0.46 -1.06 10.36
C GLN A 67 -0.67 0.45 10.22
N CYS A 68 0.35 1.21 9.82
CA CYS A 68 0.19 2.64 9.54
C CYS A 68 -0.75 2.88 8.35
N VAL A 69 -0.56 2.15 7.26
CA VAL A 69 -1.39 2.25 6.04
C VAL A 69 -2.85 1.88 6.36
N ASP A 70 -3.07 0.74 7.02
CA ASP A 70 -4.38 0.24 7.41
C ASP A 70 -5.12 1.20 8.35
N LYS A 71 -4.42 1.79 9.32
CA LYS A 71 -4.99 2.84 10.18
C LYS A 71 -5.47 4.06 9.38
N CYS A 72 -4.82 4.39 8.27
CA CYS A 72 -5.19 5.49 7.39
C CYS A 72 -6.34 5.13 6.41
N VAL A 73 -6.42 3.87 5.98
CA VAL A 73 -7.41 3.37 5.01
C VAL A 73 -8.74 3.01 5.70
N GLY A 74 -8.68 2.37 6.86
CA GLY A 74 -9.85 1.79 7.56
C GLY A 74 -11.06 2.72 7.69
N PRO A 75 -10.91 3.97 8.14
CA PRO A 75 -12.03 4.90 8.26
C PRO A 75 -12.70 5.32 6.94
N LYS A 76 -12.07 5.06 5.79
CA LYS A 76 -12.53 5.50 4.46
C LYS A 76 -13.08 4.35 3.62
N LEU A 77 -12.49 3.17 3.75
CA LEU A 77 -12.76 2.04 2.86
C LEU A 77 -14.25 1.66 2.82
N PHE A 78 -14.89 1.56 3.98
CA PHE A 78 -16.29 1.14 4.06
C PHE A 78 -17.30 2.18 3.59
N ALA A 79 -16.87 3.43 3.36
CA ALA A 79 -17.72 4.43 2.71
C ALA A 79 -17.80 4.21 1.18
N GLU A 80 -16.80 3.56 0.59
CA GLU A 80 -16.71 3.28 -0.85
C GLU A 80 -17.33 1.91 -1.23
N LEU A 81 -17.37 0.98 -0.28
CA LEU A 81 -17.91 -0.36 -0.51
C LEU A 81 -19.44 -0.39 -0.39
N LYS A 82 -20.10 -0.97 -1.40
CA LYS A 82 -21.53 -1.31 -1.34
C LYS A 82 -21.66 -2.72 -0.78
N TRP A 83 -22.52 -2.86 0.23
CA TRP A 83 -22.82 -4.13 0.90
C TRP A 83 -24.07 -4.78 0.32
#